data_AF-A0A969AN45-F1
#
_entry.id   AF-A0A969AN45-F1
#
_cell.length_a   1.000
_cell.length_b   1.000
_cell.length_c   1.000
_cell.angle_alpha   90.00
_cell.angle_beta   90.00
_cell.angle_gamma   90.00
#
_symmetry.space_group_name_H-M   'P 1'
#
loop_
_entity.id
_entity.type
_entity.pdbx_description
1 polymer ?
#
loop_
_entity_poly.entity_id
_entity_poly.type
_entity_poly.pdbx_seq_one_letter_code
_entity_poly.pdbx_strand_id
1 'polypeptide(L)' 'MPIITIQQSSGRSADQRRLLMQRITAAFQEAYGLPPEAVTIFFQDYSAGHFA' A
#
# COMPACT_ATOMS: atom_id res chain seq x y z
N MET A 1 8.07 -12.95 -1.93
CA MET A 1 7.36 -12.26 -0.84
C MET A 1 7.58 -10.75 -0.98
N PRO A 2 6.74 -10.05 -1.76
CA PRO A 2 6.84 -8.60 -1.93
C PRO A 2 6.51 -7.84 -0.65
N ILE A 3 7.34 -6.86 -0.30
CA ILE A 3 7.09 -5.92 0.78
C ILE A 3 6.96 -4.53 0.17
N ILE A 4 5.81 -3.89 0.38
CA ILE A 4 5.48 -2.58 -0.18
C ILE A 4 5.35 -1.61 0.98
N THR A 5 6.14 -0.53 0.96
CA THR A 5 5.97 0.58 1.92
C THR A 5 5.46 1.79 1.18
N ILE A 6 4.26 2.24 1.56
CA ILE A 6 3.61 3.42 0.99
C ILE A 6 3.91 4.59 1.90
N GLN A 7 4.80 5.45 1.45
CA GLN A 7 5.16 6.70 2.11
C GLN A 7 4.28 7.81 1.57
N GLN A 8 3.49 8.46 2.43
CA GLN A 8 2.54 9.49 2.01
C GLN A 8 2.27 10.50 3.12
N SER A 9 1.67 11.63 2.77
CA SER A 9 1.14 12.56 3.76
C SER A 9 -0.08 11.97 4.49
N SER A 10 -0.23 12.34 5.77
CA SER A 10 -1.42 12.00 6.56
C SER A 10 -2.69 12.59 5.95
N GLY A 11 -3.83 11.92 6.14
CA GLY A 11 -5.16 12.43 5.76
C GLY A 11 -5.96 11.55 4.81
N ARG A 12 -5.49 10.35 4.48
CA ARG A 12 -6.26 9.37 3.69
C ARG A 12 -7.27 8.63 4.56
N SER A 13 -8.49 8.48 4.04
CA SER A 13 -9.54 7.73 4.73
C SER A 13 -9.24 6.23 4.76
N ALA A 14 -9.90 5.50 5.67
CA ALA A 14 -9.79 4.05 5.76
C ALA A 14 -10.22 3.36 4.44
N ASP A 15 -11.28 3.86 3.79
CA ASP A 15 -11.77 3.31 2.52
C ASP A 15 -10.76 3.48 1.39
N GLN A 16 -10.09 4.63 1.32
CA GLN A 16 -9.02 4.88 0.35
C GLN A 16 -7.86 3.90 0.55
N ARG A 17 -7.45 3.66 1.80
CA ARG A 17 -6.39 2.69 2.12
C ARG A 17 -6.81 1.27 1.75
N ARG A 18 -8.06 0.89 2.05
CA ARG A 18 -8.60 -0.43 1.72
C ARG A 18 -8.61 -0.68 0.21
N LEU A 19 -9.10 0.28 -0.56
CA LEU A 19 -9.10 0.21 -2.02
C LEU A 19 -7.66 0.10 -2.56
N LEU A 20 -6.73 0.88 -2.03
CA LEU A 20 -5.34 0.84 -2.48
C LEU A 20 -4.68 -0.51 -2.18
N MET A 21 -4.88 -1.07 -1.00
CA MET A 21 -4.37 -2.41 -0.64
C MET A 21 -4.88 -3.48 -1.60
N GLN A 22 -6.18 -3.47 -1.93
CA GLN A 22 -6.78 -4.43 -2.87
C GLN A 22 -6.16 -4.33 -4.26
N ARG A 23 -6.00 -3.10 -4.76
CA ARG A 23 -5.43 -2.84 -6.10
C ARG A 23 -3.95 -3.26 -6.19
N ILE A 24 -3.15 -2.93 -5.17
CA ILE A 24 -1.73 -3.33 -5.12
C ILE A 24 -1.62 -4.85 -5.06
N THR A 25 -2.39 -5.51 -4.19
CA THR A 25 -2.38 -6.97 -4.08
C THR A 25 -2.74 -7.61 -5.42
N ALA A 26 -3.83 -7.16 -6.07
CA ALA A 26 -4.25 -7.65 -7.38
C ALA A 26 -3.17 -7.48 -8.45
N ALA A 27 -2.45 -6.35 -8.46
CA ALA A 27 -1.36 -6.14 -9.40
C ALA A 27 -0.23 -7.18 -9.26
N PHE A 28 0.10 -7.59 -8.02
CA PHE A 28 1.08 -8.65 -7.79
C PHE A 28 0.57 -10.05 -8.15
N GLN A 29 -0.72 -10.31 -7.96
CA GLN A 29 -1.34 -11.54 -8.45
C GLN A 29 -1.27 -11.63 -9.97
N GLU A 30 -1.62 -10.54 -10.66
CA GLU A 30 -1.63 -10.47 -12.13
C GLU A 30 -0.21 -10.53 -12.73
N ALA A 31 0.72 -9.71 -12.22
CA ALA A 31 2.04 -9.60 -12.81
C ALA A 31 2.94 -10.80 -12.48
N TYR A 32 2.89 -11.30 -11.24
CA TYR A 32 3.84 -12.30 -10.73
C TYR A 32 3.20 -13.65 -10.41
N GLY A 33 1.88 -13.81 -10.55
CA GLY A 33 1.18 -15.06 -10.22
C GLY A 33 1.24 -15.42 -8.73
N LEU A 34 1.46 -14.43 -7.85
CA LEU A 34 1.61 -14.66 -6.41
C LEU A 34 0.24 -14.74 -5.73
N PRO A 35 0.10 -15.55 -4.65
CA PRO A 35 -1.11 -15.53 -3.86
C PRO A 35 -1.19 -14.23 -3.02
N PRO A 36 -2.40 -13.76 -2.65
CA PRO A 36 -2.58 -12.47 -1.99
C PRO A 36 -1.88 -12.39 -0.62
N GLU A 37 -1.81 -13.50 0.12
CA GLU A 37 -1.11 -13.59 1.41
C GLU A 37 0.42 -13.43 1.30
N ALA A 38 0.98 -13.51 0.09
CA ALA A 38 2.42 -13.30 -0.13
C ALA A 38 2.81 -11.81 -0.18
N VAL A 39 1.83 -10.90 -0.25
CA VAL A 39 2.01 -9.45 -0.42
C VAL A 39 1.80 -8.74 0.91
N THR A 40 2.85 -8.11 1.42
CA THR A 40 2.79 -7.34 2.68
C THR A 40 2.87 -5.85 2.37
N ILE A 41 1.90 -5.07 2.88
CA ILE A 41 1.79 -3.64 2.63
C ILE A 41 1.86 -2.86 3.95
N PHE A 42 2.77 -1.90 4.04
CA PHE A 42 2.90 -0.97 5.14
C PHE A 42 2.53 0.45 4.70
N PHE A 43 1.77 1.15 5.53
CA PHE A 43 1.52 2.58 5.35
C PHE A 43 2.39 3.36 6.33
N GLN A 44 3.23 4.24 5.79
CA GLN A 44 4.05 5.15 6.54
C GLN A 44 3.56 6.57 6.27
N ASP A 45 2.71 7.06 7.16
CA ASP A 45 2.16 8.40 7.05
C ASP A 45 3.09 9.41 7.71
N TYR A 46 3.34 10.50 7.01
CA TYR A 46 4.11 11.61 7.54
C TYR A 46 3.24 12.85 7.74
N SER A 47 3.53 13.60 8.79
CA SER A 47 2.89 14.88 9.07
C SER A 47 3.26 15.92 8.00
N ALA A 48 2.34 16.85 7.74
CA ALA A 48 2.58 17.99 6.86
C ALA A 48 3.81 18.77 7.36
N GLY A 49 4.91 18.72 6.59
CA GLY A 49 6.21 19.28 6.95
C GLY A 49 7.38 18.30 6.82
N HIS A 50 7.14 17.00 6.71
CA HIS A 50 8.21 15.99 6.60
C HIS A 50 8.71 15.77 5.16
N PHE A 51 7.96 16.21 4.16
CA PHE A 51 8.34 16.15 2.74
C PHE A 51 8.68 17.55 2.18
N ALA A 52 9.10 18.47 3.04
CA ALA A 52 9.53 19.81 2.63
C ALA A 52 10.90 19.77 1.94
#